data_AF-A0AAP5IEA4-F1
#
_entry.id   AF-A0AAP5IEA4-F1
#
_cell.length_a   1.000
_cell.length_b   1.000
_cell.length_c   1.000
_cell.angle_alpha   90.00
_cell.angle_beta   90.00
_cell.angle_gamma   90.00
#
_symmetry.space_group_name_H-M   'P 1'
#
loop_
_entity.id
_entity.type
_entity.pdbx_description
1 polymer ?
#
loop_
_entity_poly.entity_id
_entity_poly.type
_entity_poly.pdbx_seq_one_letter_code
_entity_poly.pdbx_strand_id
1 'polypeptide(L)' 'MHISIPDATKKRFHAACAIRGLKMSQVVAELIEQWLEVNDFSVSTVKFDESMTKDKLSS' A
#
# COMPACT_ATOMS: atom_id res chain seq x y z
N MET A 1 6.90 -7.92 17.02
CA MET A 1 6.60 -9.25 16.41
C MET A 1 7.64 -9.50 15.33
N HIS A 2 8.38 -10.61 15.38
CA HIS A 2 9.35 -10.97 14.34
C HIS A 2 8.68 -11.84 13.28
N ILE A 3 8.60 -11.37 12.05
CA ILE A 3 8.01 -12.11 10.93
C ILE A 3 9.16 -12.63 10.07
N SER A 4 9.37 -13.93 10.07
CA SER A 4 10.37 -14.58 9.22
C SER A 4 9.74 -14.94 7.87
N ILE A 5 10.09 -14.20 6.81
CA ILE A 5 9.74 -14.56 5.43
C ILE A 5 10.85 -15.46 4.87
N PRO A 6 10.54 -16.64 4.30
CA PRO A 6 11.53 -17.52 3.69
C PRO A 6 12.36 -16.82 2.60
N ASP A 7 13.66 -17.08 2.57
CA ASP A 7 14.59 -16.47 1.60
C ASP A 7 14.19 -16.72 0.15
N ALA A 8 13.72 -17.93 -0.17
CA ALA A 8 13.23 -18.27 -1.50
C ALA A 8 12.07 -17.36 -1.93
N THR A 9 11.16 -17.05 -1.00
CA THR A 9 10.02 -16.16 -1.23
C THR A 9 10.49 -14.72 -1.44
N LYS A 10 11.40 -14.21 -0.60
CA LYS A 10 11.99 -12.86 -0.75
C LYS A 10 12.66 -12.69 -2.11
N LYS A 11 13.43 -13.69 -2.56
CA LYS A 11 14.13 -13.67 -3.85
C LYS A 11 13.15 -13.64 -5.03
N ARG A 12 12.11 -14.48 -5.00
CA ARG A 12 11.06 -14.49 -6.04
C ARG A 12 10.30 -13.17 -6.09
N PHE A 13 9.94 -12.63 -4.92
CA PHE A 13 9.26 -11.34 -4.82
C PHE A 13 10.13 -10.20 -5.36
N HIS A 14 11.40 -10.14 -4.99
CA HIS A 14 12.34 -9.15 -5.51
C HIS A 14 12.50 -9.24 -7.03
N ALA A 15 12.70 -10.46 -7.57
CA ALA A 15 12.81 -10.67 -9.01
C ALA A 15 11.56 -10.20 -9.76
N ALA A 16 10.37 -10.52 -9.24
CA ALA A 16 9.10 -10.08 -9.83
C ALA A 16 8.94 -8.55 -9.81
N CYS A 17 9.30 -7.89 -8.71
CA CYS A 17 9.28 -6.43 -8.61
C CYS A 17 10.26 -5.80 -9.61
N ALA A 18 11.49 -6.32 -9.70
CA ALA A 18 12.51 -5.83 -10.62
C ALA A 18 12.10 -5.96 -12.09
N ILE A 19 11.55 -7.12 -12.49
CA ILE A 19 11.06 -7.35 -13.85
C ILE A 19 9.95 -6.36 -14.22
N ARG A 20 9.10 -5.99 -13.25
CA ARG A 20 8.00 -5.02 -13.44
C ARG A 20 8.40 -3.56 -13.24
N GLY A 21 9.65 -3.28 -12.86
CA GLY A 21 10.11 -1.93 -12.56
C GLY A 21 9.48 -1.31 -11.31
N LEU A 22 9.02 -2.13 -10.37
CA LEU A 22 8.33 -1.68 -9.16
C LEU A 22 9.26 -1.68 -7.93
N LYS A 23 9.02 -0.74 -7.01
CA LYS A 23 9.69 -0.73 -5.71
C LYS A 23 9.04 -1.77 -4.80
N MET A 24 9.85 -2.62 -4.16
CA MET A 24 9.35 -3.63 -3.21
C MET A 24 8.49 -3.02 -2.10
N SER A 25 8.88 -1.85 -1.57
CA SER A 25 8.15 -1.16 -0.51
C SER A 25 6.74 -0.74 -0.95
N GLN A 26 6.58 -0.30 -2.20
CA GLN A 26 5.29 0.06 -2.76
C GLN A 26 4.39 -1.18 -2.85
N VAL A 27 4.89 -2.26 -3.44
CA VAL A 27 4.12 -3.49 -3.60
C VAL A 27 3.73 -4.09 -2.26
N VAL A 28 4.62 -4.04 -1.26
CA VAL A 28 4.30 -4.49 0.11
C VAL A 28 3.20 -3.64 0.74
N ALA A 29 3.27 -2.31 0.60
CA ALA A 29 2.25 -1.40 1.13
C ALA A 29 0.87 -1.69 0.51
N GLU A 30 0.79 -1.78 -0.81
CA GLU A 30 -0.47 -2.08 -1.52
C GLU A 30 -1.05 -3.44 -1.10
N LEU A 31 -0.21 -4.48 -0.96
CA LEU A 31 -0.67 -5.79 -0.51
C LEU A 31 -1.18 -5.78 0.94
N ILE A 32 -0.59 -4.97 1.81
CA ILE A 32 -1.05 -4.80 3.20
C ILE A 32 -2.39 -4.08 3.20
N GLU A 33 -2.53 -2.99 2.45
CA GLU A 33 -3.79 -2.24 2.34
C GLU A 33 -4.91 -3.13 1.80
N GLN A 34 -4.68 -3.87 0.71
CA GLN A 34 -5.66 -4.81 0.16
C GLN A 34 -6.04 -5.90 1.16
N TRP A 35 -5.07 -6.42 1.92
CA TRP A 35 -5.36 -7.40 2.95
C TRP A 35 -6.22 -6.80 4.06
N LEU A 36 -5.93 -5.57 4.49
CA LEU A 36 -6.73 -4.86 5.47
C LEU A 36 -8.14 -4.59 4.94
N GLU A 37 -8.33 -4.07 3.71
CA GLU A 37 -9.67 -3.82 3.14
C GLU A 37 -10.58 -5.06 3.15
N VAL A 38 -10.01 -6.25 2.94
CA VAL A 38 -10.76 -7.51 2.94
C VAL A 38 -11.03 -8.04 4.34
N ASN A 39 -10.14 -7.79 5.29
CA ASN A 39 -10.15 -8.43 6.62
C ASN A 39 -10.55 -7.49 7.77
N ASP A 40 -10.52 -6.17 7.56
CA ASP A 40 -11.19 -5.20 8.40
C ASP A 40 -12.70 -5.27 8.11
N PHE A 41 -13.39 -6.16 8.82
CA PHE A 41 -14.86 -6.25 8.84
C PHE A 41 -15.54 -4.96 9.35
N SER A 42 -14.79 -3.86 9.58
CA SER A 42 -15.22 -2.69 10.33
C SER A 42 -15.12 -1.35 9.58
N VAL A 43 -14.91 -1.30 8.27
CA VAL A 43 -14.88 -0.02 7.51
C VAL A 43 -16.00 0.01 6.46
N SER A 44 -17.23 -0.11 6.95
CA SER A 44 -18.26 0.79 6.44
C SER A 44 -18.03 2.13 7.15
N THR A 45 -17.92 3.24 6.41
CA THR A 45 -17.48 4.59 6.86
C THR A 45 -15.95 4.69 6.92
N VAL A 46 -15.24 5.48 6.12
CA VAL A 46 -15.49 6.87 5.69
C VAL A 46 -14.81 7.08 4.33
N LYS A 47 -15.51 7.78 3.43
CA LYS A 47 -14.97 8.26 2.15
C LYS A 47 -13.71 9.08 2.40
N PHE A 48 -12.59 8.68 1.79
CA PHE A 48 -11.47 9.60 1.59
C PHE A 48 -11.89 10.57 0.49
N ASP A 49 -12.41 11.73 0.90
CA ASP A 49 -12.55 12.88 0.02
C ASP A 49 -11.18 13.53 -0.12
N GLU A 50 -10.47 13.14 -1.17
CA GLU A 50 -9.38 13.94 -1.71
C GLU A 50 -9.98 15.17 -2.39
N SER A 51 -9.85 16.33 -1.76
CA SER A 51 -9.91 17.61 -2.47
C SER A 51 -8.95 18.61 -1.87
N MET A 52 -7.72 18.58 -2.39
CA MET A 52 -6.95 19.81 -2.53
C MET A 52 -7.62 20.67 -3.61
N THR A 53 -8.07 21.88 -3.25
CA THR A 53 -8.04 22.99 -4.20
C THR A 53 -7.50 24.24 -3.51
N LYS A 54 -6.37 24.67 -4.10
CA LYS A 54 -5.59 25.88 -3.97
C LYS A 54 -6.33 27.20 -3.70
N ASP A 55 -5.65 28.04 -2.92
CA ASP A 55 -5.42 29.48 -3.10
C ASP A 55 -6.62 30.40 -3.42
N LYS A 56 -6.95 31.33 -2.51
CA LYS A 56 -6.74 32.79 -2.74
C LYS A 56 -7.03 33.70 -1.54
N LEU A 57 -6.06 34.58 -1.33
CA LEU A 57 -6.05 35.87 -0.62
C LEU A 57 -7.23 36.81 -0.97
N SER A 58 -7.91 37.37 0.04
CA SER A 58 -8.55 38.71 0.14
C SER A 58 -9.50 38.68 1.35
N SER A 59 -9.71 39.70 2.18
CA SER A 59 -9.26 41.08 2.29
C SER A 59 -9.51 41.54 3.73
#